data_AF-A0A699ZAL6-F1
#
_entry.id   AF-A0A699ZAL6-F1
#
_cell.length_a   1.000
_cell.length_b   1.000
_cell.length_c   1.000
_cell.angle_alpha   90.00
_cell.angle_beta   90.00
_cell.angle_gamma   90.00
#
_symmetry.space_group_name_H-M   'P 1'
#
loop_
_entity.id
_entity.type
_entity.pdbx_description
1 polymer ?
#
loop_
_entity_poly.entity_id
_entity_poly.type
_entity_poly.pdbx_seq_one_letter_code
_entity_poly.pdbx_strand_id
1 'polypeptide(L)' 'MGKSGLQGSLPASLSKLSQLTFLGLNEDQLTGSIPDAAWATGMASLQFLELSRNQLTGSCPAALLAQTRLRKLD' A
#
# COMPACT_ATOMS: atom_id res chain seq x y z
N MET A 1 -15.89 -3.56 -11.95
CA MET A 1 -14.48 -3.61 -12.38
C MET A 1 -13.86 -4.78 -11.64
N GLY A 2 -13.18 -5.68 -12.36
CA GLY A 2 -12.97 -7.07 -11.95
C GLY A 2 -12.03 -7.26 -10.75
N LYS A 3 -12.29 -8.31 -9.96
CA LYS A 3 -11.29 -8.88 -9.04
C LYS A 3 -10.07 -9.27 -9.85
N SER A 4 -8.93 -8.64 -9.59
CA SER A 4 -7.70 -8.92 -10.34
C SER A 4 -7.06 -10.25 -9.91
N GLY A 5 -7.48 -10.80 -8.76
CA GLY A 5 -7.01 -12.09 -8.27
C GLY A 5 -5.52 -12.08 -7.98
N LEU A 6 -4.96 -10.89 -7.70
CA LEU A 6 -3.54 -10.73 -7.41
C LEU A 6 -3.24 -11.47 -6.11
N GLN A 7 -2.15 -12.23 -6.14
CA GLN A 7 -1.70 -13.09 -5.05
C GLN A 7 -0.24 -12.80 -4.73
N GLY A 8 0.17 -13.19 -3.53
CA GLY A 8 1.52 -12.97 -3.02
C GLY A 8 1.62 -11.70 -2.17
N SER A 9 2.86 -11.29 -1.86
CA SER A 9 3.12 -10.14 -0.98
C SER A 9 3.29 -8.84 -1.74
N LEU A 10 3.02 -7.75 -1.03
CA LEU A 10 3.28 -6.40 -1.53
C LEU A 10 4.79 -6.18 -1.74
N PRO A 11 5.24 -5.88 -2.96
CA PRO A 11 6.67 -5.75 -3.21
C PRO A 11 7.19 -4.40 -2.70
N ALA A 12 8.34 -4.43 -2.02
CA ALA A 12 9.02 -3.22 -1.55
C ALA A 12 9.38 -2.27 -2.71
N SER A 13 9.53 -2.79 -3.94
CA SER A 13 9.88 -2.00 -5.13
C SER A 13 8.82 -0.98 -5.53
N LEU A 14 7.56 -1.09 -5.07
CA LEU A 14 6.55 -0.05 -5.29
C LEU A 14 6.95 1.30 -4.69
N SER A 15 7.86 1.30 -3.71
CA SER A 15 8.45 2.53 -3.17
C SER A 15 9.22 3.35 -4.22
N LYS A 16 9.65 2.74 -5.33
CA LYS A 16 10.35 3.46 -6.41
C LYS A 16 9.41 4.36 -7.20
N LEU A 17 8.10 4.18 -7.08
CA LEU A 17 7.09 4.99 -7.74
C LEU A 17 6.85 6.27 -6.95
N SER A 18 7.86 7.14 -6.86
CA SER A 18 7.85 8.34 -6.00
C SER A 18 6.80 9.40 -6.37
N GLN A 19 6.26 9.31 -7.58
CA GLN A 19 5.19 10.18 -8.10
C GLN A 19 3.80 9.51 -8.01
N LEU A 20 3.70 8.29 -7.50
CA LEU A 20 2.42 7.61 -7.37
C LEU A 20 1.55 8.34 -6.36
N THR A 21 0.33 8.70 -6.76
CA THR A 21 -0.64 9.41 -5.91
C THR A 21 -1.80 8.50 -5.47
N PHE A 22 -2.08 7.44 -6.22
CA PHE A 22 -3.14 6.48 -5.94
C PHE A 22 -2.62 5.05 -6.13
N LEU A 23 -2.82 4.21 -5.12
CA LEU A 23 -2.60 2.76 -5.20
C LEU A 23 -3.85 2.04 -4.72
N GLY A 24 -4.59 1.44 -5.65
CA GLY A 24 -5.76 0.62 -5.36
C GLY A 24 -5.48 -0.84 -5.67
N LEU A 25 -5.46 -1.66 -4.62
CA LEU A 25 -5.30 -3.12 -4.66
C LEU A 25 -6.36 -3.78 -3.76
N ASN A 26 -7.49 -3.12 -3.55
CA ASN A 26 -8.58 -3.64 -2.75
C ASN A 26 -9.25 -4.82 -3.45
N GLU A 27 -9.77 -5.76 -2.66
CA GLU A 27 -10.45 -6.98 -3.16
C GLU A 27 -9.57 -7.99 -3.92
N ASP A 28 -8.29 -8.05 -3.59
CA ASP A 28 -7.34 -9.06 -4.07
C ASP A 28 -7.06 -10.16 -3.01
N GLN A 29 -6.10 -11.04 -3.31
CA GLN A 29 -5.68 -12.14 -2.43
C GLN A 29 -4.23 -11.93 -1.94
N LEU A 30 -3.84 -10.68 -1.72
CA LEU A 30 -2.50 -10.34 -1.26
C LEU A 30 -2.30 -10.78 0.19
N THR A 31 -1.10 -11.28 0.51
CA THR A 31 -0.72 -11.83 1.82
C THR A 31 0.54 -11.17 2.37
N GLY A 32 0.88 -11.45 3.62
CA GLY A 32 2.06 -10.86 4.29
C GLY A 32 1.83 -9.41 4.72
N SER A 33 2.90 -8.70 5.07
CA SER A 33 2.84 -7.35 5.63
C SER A 33 3.16 -6.25 4.63
N ILE A 34 2.72 -5.03 4.94
CA ILE A 34 3.10 -3.83 4.19
C ILE A 34 4.62 -3.59 4.36
N PRO A 35 5.40 -3.35 3.28
CA PRO A 35 6.83 -3.02 3.36
C PRO A 35 7.08 -1.62 3.93
N ASP A 36 6.94 -1.50 5.24
CA ASP A 36 6.93 -0.24 5.99
C ASP A 36 8.05 0.74 5.66
N ALA A 37 9.31 0.32 5.84
CA ALA A 37 10.47 1.18 5.72
C ALA A 37 10.66 1.68 4.29
N ALA A 38 10.38 0.82 3.31
CA ALA A 38 10.49 1.15 1.90
C ALA A 38 9.38 2.12 1.48
N TRP A 39 8.12 1.82 1.81
CA TRP A 39 6.99 2.61 1.34
C TRP A 39 6.89 3.97 2.02
N ALA A 40 7.22 4.05 3.31
CA ALA A 40 7.20 5.31 4.05
C ALA A 40 8.14 6.36 3.45
N THR A 41 9.29 5.94 2.93
CA THR A 41 10.31 6.83 2.35
C THR A 41 10.14 7.06 0.85
N GLY A 42 9.79 6.01 0.10
CA GLY A 42 9.75 6.08 -1.35
C GLY A 42 8.43 6.59 -1.93
N MET A 43 7.29 6.35 -1.26
CA MET A 43 5.96 6.73 -1.76
C MET A 43 5.51 8.12 -1.27
N ALA A 44 6.42 9.10 -1.30
CA ALA A 44 6.21 10.42 -0.70
C ALA A 44 5.05 11.23 -1.32
N SER A 45 4.60 10.89 -2.53
CA SER A 45 3.48 11.56 -3.22
C SER A 45 2.14 10.85 -3.04
N LEU A 46 2.09 9.73 -2.33
CA LEU A 46 0.90 8.91 -2.19
C LEU A 46 -0.18 9.67 -1.40
N GLN A 47 -1.40 9.68 -1.94
CA GLN A 47 -2.55 10.36 -1.35
C GLN A 47 -3.66 9.37 -0.99
N PHE A 48 -3.81 8.30 -1.77
CA PHE A 48 -4.85 7.30 -1.59
C PHE A 48 -4.21 5.91 -1.64
N LEU A 49 -4.39 5.16 -0.56
CA LEU A 49 -3.99 3.76 -0.48
C LEU A 49 -5.21 2.92 -0.13
N GLU A 50 -5.59 2.02 -1.04
CA GLU A 50 -6.71 1.09 -0.86
C GLU A 50 -6.18 -0.35 -0.90
N LEU A 51 -6.08 -0.99 0.25
CA LEU A 51 -5.62 -2.37 0.47
C LEU A 51 -6.68 -3.24 1.17
N SER A 52 -7.86 -2.70 1.46
CA SER A 52 -8.93 -3.43 2.11
C SER A 52 -9.34 -4.70 1.35
N ARG A 53 -9.92 -5.66 2.08
CA ARG A 53 -10.39 -6.94 1.51
C ARG A 53 -9.27 -7.77 0.86
N ASN A 54 -8.08 -7.73 1.45
CA ASN A 54 -6.97 -8.66 1.21
C ASN A 54 -6.74 -9.57 2.43
N GLN A 55 -5.72 -10.42 2.36
CA GLN A 55 -5.26 -11.31 3.44
C GLN A 55 -3.94 -10.80 4.06
N LEU A 56 -3.76 -9.48 4.09
CA LEU A 56 -2.57 -8.84 4.66
C LEU A 56 -2.54 -9.03 6.18
N THR A 57 -1.34 -9.21 6.72
CA THR A 57 -1.08 -9.44 8.16
C THR A 57 -0.07 -8.43 8.69
N GLY A 58 0.06 -8.33 10.02
CA GLY A 58 0.91 -7.34 10.67
C GLY A 58 0.20 -5.99 10.89
N SER A 59 0.92 -5.01 11.42
CA SER A 59 0.38 -3.68 11.72
C SER A 59 0.60 -2.71 10.56
N CYS A 60 -0.37 -1.81 10.35
CA CYS A 60 -0.14 -0.67 9.47
C CYS A 60 1.04 0.17 9.98
N PRO A 61 2.01 0.54 9.13
CA PRO A 61 3.20 1.23 9.61
C PRO A 61 2.88 2.64 10.08
N ALA A 62 3.29 3.00 11.30
CA ALA A 62 3.11 4.37 11.81
C ALA A 62 3.77 5.42 10.89
N ALA A 63 4.88 5.06 10.23
CA ALA A 63 5.57 5.93 9.30
C ALA A 63 4.75 6.23 8.03
N LEU A 64 3.88 5.29 7.60
CA LEU A 64 2.96 5.51 6.48
C LEU A 64 1.83 6.47 6.90
N LEU A 65 1.32 6.31 8.13
CA LEU A 65 0.34 7.23 8.73
C LEU A 65 0.90 8.63 8.97
N ALA A 66 2.22 8.75 9.17
CA ALA A 66 2.90 10.03 9.37
C ALA A 66 3.15 10.78 8.05
N GLN A 67 2.82 10.21 6.88
CA GLN A 67 3.00 10.89 5.60
C GLN A 67 2.05 12.09 5.49
N THR A 68 2.60 13.27 5.23
CA THR A 68 1.84 14.52 5.16
C THR A 68 0.88 14.60 3.99
N ARG A 69 1.10 13.79 2.95
CA ARG A 69 0.29 13.77 1.73
C ARG A 69 -0.78 12.70 1.72
N LEU A 70 -0.74 11.73 2.63
CA LEU A 70 -1.72 10.65 2.67
C LEU A 70 -3.06 11.20 3.18
N ARG A 71 -4.10 11.05 2.36
CA ARG A 71 -5.45 11.59 2.62
C ARG A 71 -6.44 10.49 2.97
N LYS A 72 -6.23 9.29 2.44
CA LYS A 72 -7.10 8.14 2.68
C LYS A 72 -6.27 6.86 2.77
N LEU A 73 -6.56 6.11 3.81
CA LEU A 73 -6.12 4.73 4.06
C LEU A 73 -7.38 3.93 4.45
N ASP A 74 -7.50 2.70 3.96
CA ASP A 74 -8.55 1.75 4.32
C ASP A 74 -8.01 0.46 4.98
#